data_AF-A0A267MJA8-F1
#
_entry.id   AF-A0A267MJA8-F1
#
_cell.length_a   1.000
_cell.length_b   1.000
_cell.length_c   1.000
_cell.angle_alpha   90.00
_cell.angle_beta   90.00
_cell.angle_gamma   90.00
#
_symmetry.space_group_name_H-M   'P 1'
#
loop_
_entity.id
_entity.type
_entity.pdbx_description
1 polymer ?
#
loop_
_entity_poly.entity_id
_entity_poly.type
_entity_poly.pdbx_seq_one_letter_code
_entity_poly.pdbx_strand_id
1 'polypeptide(L)'
;MMYLILALIGGSLIVISMTINSKLSQRIGVPQGAFINNIVASIVILTFLLMNRENFVSMEKLINVPLWVYMGGILSIFVVSCSNIIISKIPAIYTTLLLFIGQLFMGIIIDYMVGNMASMGKILGGVLIIIGLAYNFSIDRKSFMVKEECN
;
A
#
# COMPACT_ATOMS: atom_id res chain seq x y z
N MET A 1 -2.00 14.23 -17.78
CA MET A 1 -1.30 14.92 -16.67
C MET A 1 -2.02 14.82 -15.33
N MET A 2 -3.35 14.99 -15.24
CA MET A 2 -4.09 14.83 -13.98
C MET A 2 -3.83 13.50 -13.25
N TYR A 3 -3.83 12.37 -13.96
CA TYR A 3 -3.57 11.05 -13.36
C TYR A 3 -2.16 10.91 -12.76
N LEU A 4 -1.14 11.55 -13.36
CA LEU A 4 0.22 11.54 -12.82
C LEU A 4 0.30 12.31 -11.50
N ILE A 5 -0.35 13.47 -11.42
CA ILE A 5 -0.42 14.27 -10.20
C ILE A 5 -1.12 13.49 -9.09
N LEU A 6 -2.27 12.87 -9.40
CA LEU A 6 -3.00 12.03 -8.43
C LEU A 6 -2.18 10.82 -7.98
N ALA A 7 -1.43 10.18 -8.87
CA ALA A 7 -0.55 9.07 -8.52
C ALA A 7 0.60 9.52 -7.59
N LEU A 8 1.19 10.69 -7.85
CA LEU A 8 2.24 11.25 -6.99
C LEU A 8 1.72 11.63 -5.60
N ILE A 9 0.55 12.27 -5.53
CA ILE A 9 -0.11 12.61 -4.27
C ILE A 9 -0.47 11.33 -3.52
N GLY A 10 -1.12 10.37 -4.19
CA GLY A 10 -1.50 9.09 -3.61
C GLY A 10 -0.32 8.33 -3.05
N GLY A 11 0.76 8.20 -3.83
CA GLY A 11 2.02 7.58 -3.38
C GLY A 11 2.60 8.27 -2.15
N SER A 12 2.64 9.60 -2.15
CA SER A 12 3.13 10.38 -1.01
C SER A 12 2.30 10.15 0.26
N LEU A 13 0.97 10.16 0.12
CA LEU A 13 0.03 9.92 1.21
C LEU A 13 0.15 8.49 1.77
N ILE A 14 0.42 7.49 0.93
CA ILE A 14 0.66 6.12 1.36
C ILE A 14 1.87 6.08 2.33
N VAL A 15 3.00 6.70 1.97
CA VAL A 15 4.20 6.69 2.83
C VAL A 15 3.96 7.43 4.15
N ILE A 16 3.28 8.57 4.11
CA ILE A 16 2.92 9.35 5.31
C ILE A 16 2.01 8.51 6.22
N SER A 17 0.96 7.91 5.65
CA SER A 17 0.02 7.05 6.38
C SER A 17 0.72 5.88 7.05
N MET A 18 1.55 5.14 6.31
CA MET A 18 2.33 4.02 6.87
C MET A 18 3.24 4.46 8.03
N THR A 19 3.88 5.62 7.91
CA THR A 19 4.78 6.16 8.95
C THR A 19 4.02 6.50 10.22
N ILE A 20 2.87 7.17 10.10
CA ILE A 20 2.01 7.51 11.24
C ILE A 20 1.43 6.24 11.87
N ASN A 21 0.91 5.32 11.06
CA ASN A 21 0.30 4.07 11.51
C ASN A 21 1.28 3.15 12.22
N SER A 22 2.54 3.13 11.77
CA SER A 22 3.62 2.42 12.44
C SER A 22 3.91 2.97 13.83
N LYS A 23 3.98 4.31 13.99
CA LYS A 23 4.16 4.94 15.31
C LYS A 23 3.04 4.58 16.28
N LEU A 24 1.79 4.51 15.81
CA LEU A 24 0.68 4.05 16.62
C LEU A 24 0.85 2.56 17.00
N SER A 25 1.15 1.72 16.01
CA SER A 25 1.31 0.27 16.20
C SER A 25 2.46 -0.10 17.14
N GLN A 26 3.54 0.69 17.16
CA GLN A 26 4.65 0.50 18.11
C GLN A 26 4.22 0.78 19.57
N ARG A 27 3.20 1.61 19.78
CA ARG A 27 2.73 1.97 21.13
C ARG A 27 1.68 1.00 21.66
N ILE A 28 0.78 0.52 20.81
CA ILE A 28 -0.39 -0.28 21.23
C ILE A 28 -0.45 -1.69 20.65
N GLY A 29 0.52 -2.07 19.83
CA GLY A 29 0.56 -3.35 19.10
C GLY A 29 0.06 -3.24 17.66
N VAL A 30 0.55 -4.14 16.79
CA VAL A 30 0.21 -4.13 15.35
C VAL A 30 -1.27 -4.41 15.09
N PRO A 31 -1.90 -5.45 15.66
CA PRO A 31 -3.34 -5.70 15.45
C PRO A 31 -4.21 -4.54 15.95
N GLN A 32 -3.89 -3.98 17.11
CA GLN A 32 -4.63 -2.88 17.73
C GLN A 32 -4.46 -1.59 16.90
N GLY A 33 -3.24 -1.30 16.45
CA GLY A 33 -2.95 -0.16 15.57
C GLY A 33 -3.70 -0.24 14.25
N ALA A 34 -3.72 -1.42 13.61
CA ALA A 34 -4.48 -1.65 12.39
C ALA A 34 -5.99 -1.50 12.61
N PHE A 35 -6.52 -2.01 13.73
CA PHE A 35 -7.93 -1.88 14.10
C PHE A 35 -8.33 -0.41 14.28
N ILE A 36 -7.58 0.35 15.09
CA ILE A 36 -7.84 1.78 15.33
C ILE A 36 -7.75 2.58 14.03
N ASN A 37 -6.73 2.33 13.19
CA ASN A 37 -6.60 2.99 11.89
C ASN A 37 -7.84 2.77 11.01
N ASN A 38 -8.32 1.54 10.90
CA ASN A 38 -9.50 1.23 10.08
C ASN A 38 -10.79 1.82 10.68
N ILE A 39 -10.95 1.86 12.00
CA ILE A 39 -12.09 2.52 12.65
C ILE A 39 -12.10 4.02 12.38
N VAL A 40 -10.96 4.70 12.57
CA VAL A 40 -10.86 6.15 12.33
C VAL A 40 -11.20 6.48 10.87
N ALA A 41 -10.65 5.71 9.92
CA ALA A 41 -10.99 5.86 8.50
C ALA A 41 -12.50 5.66 8.22
N SER A 42 -13.09 4.63 8.85
CA SER A 42 -14.52 4.31 8.70
C SER A 42 -15.43 5.39 9.28
N ILE A 43 -15.06 6.00 10.41
CA ILE A 43 -15.82 7.09 11.02
C ILE A 43 -15.77 8.35 10.13
N VAL A 44 -14.60 8.68 9.58
CA VAL A 44 -14.44 9.84 8.70
C VAL A 44 -15.28 9.67 7.42
N ILE A 45 -15.21 8.51 6.77
CA ILE A 45 -16.01 8.27 5.55
C ILE A 45 -17.51 8.23 5.86
N LEU A 46 -17.92 7.64 6.99
CA LEU A 46 -19.31 7.62 7.41
C LEU A 46 -19.83 9.05 7.64
N THR A 47 -19.07 9.88 8.34
CA THR A 47 -19.44 11.29 8.59
C THR A 47 -19.62 12.05 7.27
N PHE A 48 -18.69 11.86 6.33
CA PHE A 48 -18.79 12.46 5.00
C PHE A 48 -20.03 11.99 4.23
N LEU A 49 -20.40 10.70 4.32
CA LEU A 49 -21.63 10.18 3.71
C LEU A 49 -22.89 10.76 4.36
N LEU A 50 -22.94 10.85 5.69
CA LEU A 50 -24.08 11.41 6.42
C LEU A 50 -24.31 12.90 6.08
N MET A 51 -23.25 13.65 5.80
CA MET A 51 -23.34 15.05 5.36
C MET A 51 -23.91 15.18 3.94
N ASN A 52 -23.67 14.19 3.08
CA ASN A 52 -24.10 14.17 1.68
C ASN A 52 -25.31 13.23 1.50
N ARG A 53 -26.49 13.68 1.94
CA ARG A 53 -27.74 12.87 2.01
C ARG A 53 -28.23 12.28 0.68
N GLU A 54 -27.72 12.74 -0.47
CA GLU A 54 -28.09 12.20 -1.79
C GLU A 54 -27.33 10.91 -2.18
N ASN A 55 -26.35 10.48 -1.37
CA ASN A 55 -25.42 9.40 -1.74
C ASN A 55 -25.65 8.06 -1.03
N PHE A 56 -26.80 7.84 -0.40
CA PHE A 56 -27.10 6.52 0.17
C PHE A 56 -27.35 5.50 -0.94
N VAL A 57 -26.48 4.50 -1.02
CA VAL A 57 -26.63 3.38 -1.94
C VAL A 57 -27.86 2.57 -1.53
N SER A 58 -28.74 2.25 -2.50
CA SER A 58 -29.89 1.39 -2.24
C SER A 58 -29.43 -0.01 -1.82
N MET A 59 -30.12 -0.61 -0.85
CA MET A 59 -29.80 -1.97 -0.37
C MET A 59 -29.83 -3.01 -1.50
N GLU A 60 -30.71 -2.83 -2.48
CA GLU A 60 -30.79 -3.65 -3.68
C GLU A 60 -29.47 -3.65 -4.48
N LYS A 61 -28.83 -2.49 -4.63
CA LYS A 61 -27.52 -2.41 -5.31
C LYS A 61 -26.43 -3.13 -4.55
N LEU A 62 -26.46 -3.11 -3.21
CA LEU A 62 -25.46 -3.78 -2.38
C LEU A 62 -25.56 -5.30 -2.46
N ILE A 63 -26.78 -5.84 -2.46
CA ILE A 63 -27.02 -7.30 -2.53
C ILE A 63 -26.61 -7.88 -3.88
N ASN A 64 -26.74 -7.10 -4.95
CA ASN A 64 -26.38 -7.53 -6.30
C ASN A 64 -24.86 -7.50 -6.58
N VAL A 65 -24.05 -6.94 -5.69
CA VAL A 65 -22.58 -6.91 -5.86
C VAL A 65 -21.98 -8.23 -5.37
N PRO A 66 -21.10 -8.89 -6.15
CA PRO A 66 -20.45 -10.14 -5.75
C PRO A 66 -19.67 -10.01 -4.43
N LEU A 67 -19.79 -11.02 -3.55
CA LEU A 67 -19.17 -11.00 -2.22
C LEU A 67 -17.65 -10.78 -2.24
N TRP A 68 -16.95 -11.27 -3.27
CA TRP A 68 -15.49 -11.14 -3.37
C TRP A 68 -15.02 -9.68 -3.48
N VAL A 69 -15.86 -8.77 -3.99
CA VAL A 69 -15.54 -7.34 -4.14
C VAL A 69 -15.36 -6.68 -2.77
N TYR A 70 -16.09 -7.14 -1.76
CA TYR A 70 -15.99 -6.63 -0.39
C TYR A 70 -14.72 -7.07 0.35
N MET A 71 -13.98 -8.06 -0.19
CA MET A 71 -12.74 -8.55 0.41
C MET A 71 -11.63 -7.50 0.43
N GLY A 72 -11.76 -6.41 -0.33
CA GLY A 72 -10.81 -5.29 -0.30
C GLY A 72 -10.62 -4.70 1.10
N GLY A 73 -11.68 -4.64 1.92
CA GLY A 73 -11.58 -4.18 3.31
C GLY A 73 -10.72 -5.11 4.17
N ILE A 74 -10.83 -6.43 3.97
CA ILE A 74 -10.01 -7.43 4.67
C ILE A 74 -8.55 -7.29 4.24
N LEU A 75 -8.29 -7.16 2.94
CA LEU A 75 -6.94 -6.97 2.40
C LEU A 75 -6.27 -5.70 2.96
N SER A 76 -7.03 -4.62 3.17
CA SER A 76 -6.52 -3.38 3.79
C SER A 76 -5.92 -3.63 5.18
N ILE A 77 -6.54 -4.49 6.00
CA ILE A 77 -6.03 -4.82 7.34
C ILE A 77 -4.65 -5.47 7.24
N PHE A 78 -4.47 -6.39 6.29
CA PHE A 78 -3.18 -7.03 6.04
C PHE A 78 -2.14 -6.04 5.51
N VAL A 79 -2.51 -5.19 4.56
CA VAL A 79 -1.62 -4.15 4.00
C VAL A 79 -1.09 -3.24 5.10
N VAL A 80 -1.98 -2.70 5.94
CA VAL A 80 -1.60 -1.81 7.06
C VAL A 80 -0.71 -2.53 8.06
N SER A 81 -1.06 -3.77 8.42
CA SER A 81 -0.28 -4.57 9.38
C SER A 81 1.14 -4.85 8.86
N CYS A 82 1.26 -5.33 7.61
CA CYS A 82 2.54 -5.58 6.96
C CYS A 82 3.36 -4.29 6.86
N SER A 83 2.76 -3.19 6.41
CA SER A 83 3.48 -1.91 6.29
C SER A 83 4.01 -1.40 7.63
N ASN A 84 3.23 -1.54 8.71
CA ASN A 84 3.64 -1.09 10.04
C ASN A 84 4.80 -1.92 10.59
N ILE A 85 4.78 -3.24 10.34
CA ILE A 85 5.88 -4.15 10.72
C ILE A 85 7.16 -3.84 9.96
N ILE A 86 7.08 -3.55 8.66
CA ILE A 86 8.28 -3.34 7.84
C ILE A 86 8.89 -1.95 8.13
N ILE A 87 8.08 -0.89 8.11
CA ILE A 87 8.59 0.49 8.27
C ILE A 87 9.13 0.79 9.67
N SER A 88 8.77 -0.02 10.67
CA SER A 88 9.35 0.08 12.02
C SER A 88 10.76 -0.53 12.12
N LYS A 89 11.17 -1.34 11.15
CA LYS A 89 12.43 -2.10 11.19
C LYS A 89 13.50 -1.56 10.23
N ILE A 90 13.09 -0.95 9.12
CA ILE A 90 14.00 -0.44 8.10
C ILE A 90 13.58 0.96 7.65
N PRO A 91 14.51 1.76 7.10
CA PRO A 91 14.20 3.07 6.56
C PRO A 91 13.00 3.08 5.59
N ALA A 92 12.24 4.17 5.59
CA ALA A 92 11.02 4.31 4.80
C ALA A 92 11.25 4.06 3.31
N ILE A 93 12.39 4.50 2.76
CA ILE A 93 12.75 4.30 1.35
C ILE A 93 12.83 2.81 0.96
N TYR A 94 13.36 1.92 1.82
CA TYR A 94 13.42 0.50 1.51
C TYR A 94 12.07 -0.18 1.73
N THR A 95 11.28 0.32 2.69
CA THR A 95 9.92 -0.19 2.88
C THR A 95 9.08 0.08 1.64
N THR A 96 9.11 1.31 1.12
CA THR A 96 8.35 1.68 -0.08
C THR A 96 8.83 0.91 -1.29
N LEU A 97 10.14 0.71 -1.42
CA LEU A 97 10.75 -0.11 -2.46
C LEU A 97 10.20 -1.53 -2.48
N LEU A 98 10.23 -2.19 -1.32
CA LEU A 98 9.84 -3.59 -1.19
C LEU A 98 8.34 -3.77 -1.45
N LEU A 99 7.52 -2.86 -0.93
CA LEU A 99 6.08 -2.84 -1.21
C LEU A 99 5.79 -2.58 -2.69
N PHE A 100 6.53 -1.67 -3.33
CA PHE A 100 6.34 -1.35 -4.74
C PHE A 100 6.70 -2.54 -5.64
N ILE A 101 7.75 -3.31 -5.33
CA ILE A 101 8.08 -4.56 -6.02
C ILE A 101 6.90 -5.55 -5.93
N GLY A 102 6.31 -5.72 -4.74
CA GLY A 102 5.13 -6.56 -4.55
C GLY A 102 3.91 -6.07 -5.34
N GLN A 103 3.68 -4.76 -5.37
CA GLN A 103 2.59 -4.13 -6.14
C GLN A 103 2.77 -4.34 -7.65
N LEU A 104 4.00 -4.18 -8.17
CA LEU A 104 4.31 -4.44 -9.57
C LEU A 104 4.09 -5.92 -9.94
N PHE A 105 4.61 -6.82 -9.11
CA PHE A 105 4.46 -8.26 -9.33
C PHE A 105 2.99 -8.68 -9.37
N MET A 106 2.20 -8.25 -8.37
CA MET A 106 0.77 -8.55 -8.33
C MET A 106 0.00 -7.86 -9.47
N GLY A 107 0.39 -6.65 -9.87
CA GLY A 107 -0.19 -5.93 -11.00
C GLY A 107 -0.06 -6.71 -12.31
N ILE A 108 1.12 -7.31 -12.56
CA ILE A 108 1.34 -8.17 -13.74
C ILE A 108 0.47 -9.42 -13.69
N ILE A 109 0.35 -10.08 -12.52
CA ILE A 109 -0.51 -11.24 -12.34
C ILE A 109 -1.98 -10.90 -12.63
N ILE A 110 -2.46 -9.78 -12.08
CA ILE A 110 -3.85 -9.33 -12.31
C ILE A 110 -4.08 -9.01 -13.79
N ASP A 111 -3.16 -8.27 -14.43
CA ASP A 111 -3.25 -7.98 -15.87
C ASP A 111 -3.37 -9.27 -16.69
N TYR A 112 -2.54 -10.27 -16.38
CA TYR A 112 -2.59 -11.58 -17.02
C TYR A 112 -3.93 -12.31 -16.78
N MET A 113 -4.43 -12.32 -15.54
CA MET A 113 -5.70 -12.98 -15.18
C MET A 113 -6.92 -12.35 -15.86
N VAL A 114 -6.91 -11.03 -16.07
CA VAL A 114 -8.02 -10.29 -16.71
C VAL A 114 -7.96 -10.41 -18.24
N GLY A 115 -6.99 -11.15 -18.79
CA GLY A 115 -6.84 -11.36 -20.23
C GLY A 115 -6.22 -10.17 -20.96
N ASN A 116 -5.72 -9.17 -20.24
CA ASN A 116 -4.84 -8.18 -20.84
C ASN A 116 -3.53 -8.89 -21.15
N MET A 117 -3.22 -9.08 -22.45
CA MET A 117 -1.91 -9.59 -22.83
C MET A 117 -0.87 -8.66 -22.21
N ALA A 118 -0.13 -9.18 -21.23
CA ALA A 118 0.97 -8.47 -20.63
C ALA A 118 2.00 -8.26 -21.75
N SER A 119 1.92 -7.10 -22.42
CA SER A 119 2.83 -6.73 -23.48
C SER A 119 4.25 -6.97 -22.99
N MET A 120 5.10 -7.54 -23.84
CA MET A 120 6.49 -7.84 -23.48
C MET A 120 7.21 -6.62 -22.91
N GLY A 121 6.81 -5.41 -23.33
CA GLY A 121 7.31 -4.14 -22.78
C GLY A 121 6.94 -3.90 -21.31
N LYS A 122 5.75 -4.30 -20.84
CA LYS A 122 5.35 -4.17 -19.42
C LYS A 122 6.19 -5.09 -18.54
N ILE A 123 6.42 -6.32 -18.99
CA ILE A 123 7.24 -7.31 -18.26
C ILE A 123 8.68 -6.82 -18.20
N LEU A 124 9.27 -6.44 -19.35
CA LEU A 124 10.64 -5.91 -19.41
C LEU A 124 10.81 -4.65 -18.57
N GLY A 125 9.86 -3.71 -18.64
CA GLY A 125 9.86 -2.50 -17.83
C GLY A 125 9.77 -2.80 -16.33
N GLY A 126 8.89 -3.71 -15.93
CA GLY A 126 8.78 -4.18 -14.55
C GLY A 126 10.07 -4.82 -14.04
N VAL A 127 10.70 -5.68 -14.84
CA VAL A 127 12.00 -6.30 -14.52
C VAL A 127 13.09 -5.25 -14.39
N LEU A 128 13.17 -4.28 -15.30
CA LEU A 128 14.13 -3.16 -15.24
C LEU A 128 13.97 -2.35 -13.95
N ILE A 129 12.74 -2.03 -13.56
CA ILE A 129 12.46 -1.35 -12.29
C ILE A 129 12.96 -2.22 -11.14
N ILE A 130 12.55 -3.48 -11.05
CA ILE A 130 12.96 -4.38 -9.95
C ILE A 130 14.49 -4.47 -9.84
N ILE A 131 15.21 -4.58 -10.97
CA ILE A 131 16.67 -4.62 -10.99
C ILE A 131 17.26 -3.29 -10.49
N GLY A 132 16.77 -2.14 -10.97
CA GLY A 132 17.25 -0.83 -10.54
C GLY A 132 17.03 -0.59 -9.04
N LEU A 133 15.88 -1.04 -8.53
CA LEU A 133 15.57 -0.97 -7.10
C LEU A 133 16.45 -1.92 -6.28
N ALA A 134 16.64 -3.17 -6.72
CA ALA A 134 17.51 -4.15 -6.06
C ALA A 134 18.99 -3.69 -6.02
N TYR A 135 19.45 -3.03 -7.08
CA TYR A 135 20.77 -2.43 -7.15
C TYR A 135 20.93 -1.29 -6.13
N ASN A 136 19.94 -0.39 -6.05
CA ASN A 136 19.93 0.70 -5.08
C ASN A 136 19.97 0.16 -3.63
N PHE A 137 19.13 -0.85 -3.33
CA PHE A 137 19.12 -1.53 -2.04
C PHE A 137 20.49 -2.16 -1.70
N SER A 138 21.17 -2.76 -2.67
CA SER A 138 22.47 -3.42 -2.46
C SER A 138 23.61 -2.44 -2.19
N ILE A 139 23.58 -1.26 -2.81
CA ILE A 139 24.54 -0.18 -2.53
C ILE A 139 24.33 0.37 -1.13
N ASP A 140 23.08 0.70 -0.80
CA ASP A 140 22.80 1.30 0.49
C ASP A 140 22.98 0.32 1.65
N ARG A 141 22.72 -0.98 1.47
CA ARG A 141 23.05 -1.98 2.50
C ARG A 141 24.53 -1.95 2.88
N LYS A 142 25.43 -1.69 1.92
CA LYS A 142 26.87 -1.53 2.21
C LYS A 142 27.15 -0.26 3.00
N SER A 143 26.41 0.83 2.77
CA SER A 143 26.61 2.09 3.51
C SER A 143 26.09 2.00 4.95
N PHE A 144 25.07 1.19 5.25
CA PHE A 144 24.65 0.89 6.63
C PHE A 144 25.64 0.00 7.38
N MET A 145 26.15 -1.07 6.77
CA MET A 145 27.11 -1.97 7.44
C MET A 145 28.44 -1.28 7.76
N VAL A 146 28.93 -0.40 6.88
CA VAL A 146 30.15 0.40 7.12
C VAL A 146 29.98 1.37 8.31
N LYS A 147 28.76 1.86 8.58
CA LYS A 147 28.49 2.73 9.74
C LYS A 147 28.38 1.98 11.06
N GLU A 148 27.90 0.73 11.05
CA GLU A 148 27.88 -0.13 12.24
C GLU A 148 29.27 -0.63 12.62
N GLU A 149 30.16 -0.86 11.66
CA GLU A 149 31.57 -1.24 11.95
C GLU A 149 32.42 -0.08 12.49
N CYS A 150 32.00 1.18 12.30
CA CYS A 150 32.71 2.37 12.78
C CYS A 150 32.19 2.94 14.11
N ASN A 151 31.17 2.33 14.71
CA ASN A 151 30.63 2.70 16.03
C ASN A 151 30.92 1.62 17.06
#